data_AF-A0A7V9KH77-F1
#
_entry.id   AF-A0A7V9KH77-F1
#
_cell.length_a   1.000
_cell.length_b   1.000
_cell.length_c   1.000
_cell.angle_alpha   90.00
_cell.angle_beta   90.00
_cell.angle_gamma   90.00
#
_symmetry.space_group_name_H-M   'P 1'
#
loop_
_entity.id
_entity.type
_entity.pdbx_description
1 polymer ?
#
loop_
_entity_poly.entity_id
_entity_poly.type
_entity_poly.pdbx_seq_one_letter_code
_entity_poly.pdbx_strand_id
1 'polypeptide(L)'
;PLLVVAVFIKYVAVLALPLAIVALWRRQPSGRQRAGWIVTSALLSLLVAGIALAPFYDPRATWSSLTAQGGIFLTSPAAVALSYLRDSLGGASATTLVTTVGTSLMAVFLLVQLALLWYRPDRFPRALFETMFVFLLIAAWNFRVWYLIWLVAPAALLPIGWPAWRTIAWTAGGLAGYVLFIWVWHWWDADFPTVQAIGVLILTGPAIVVTIIELVQLRRSRRGVVKMPIEARTLREGTR
;
A
#
# COMPACT_ATOMS: atom_id res chain seq x y z
N PRO A 1 -0.34 13.60 -15.52
CA PRO A 1 -1.61 13.45 -16.26
C PRO A 1 -2.37 12.14 -15.94
N LEU A 2 -1.88 10.97 -16.40
CA LEU A 2 -2.60 9.70 -16.23
C LEU A 2 -2.84 9.31 -14.77
N LEU A 3 -1.90 9.62 -13.87
CA LEU A 3 -2.08 9.36 -12.45
C LEU A 3 -3.25 10.16 -11.85
N VAL A 4 -3.44 11.41 -12.26
CA VAL A 4 -4.55 12.24 -11.79
C VAL A 4 -5.89 11.67 -12.26
N VAL A 5 -5.95 11.21 -13.51
CA VAL A 5 -7.13 10.52 -14.05
C VAL A 5 -7.41 9.23 -13.28
N ALA A 6 -6.36 8.46 -12.94
CA ALA A 6 -6.50 7.27 -12.12
C ALA A 6 -7.07 7.57 -10.71
N VAL A 7 -6.73 8.71 -10.10
CA VAL A 7 -7.34 9.17 -8.82
C VAL A 7 -8.84 9.36 -8.96
N PHE A 8 -9.30 9.95 -10.06
CA PHE A 8 -10.73 10.15 -10.33
C PHE A 8 -11.48 8.85 -10.61
N ILE A 9 -10.82 7.84 -11.18
CA ILE A 9 -11.42 6.52 -11.43
C ILE A 9 -11.44 5.68 -10.14
N LYS A 10 -10.35 5.68 -9.37
CA LYS A 10 -10.22 4.96 -8.10
C LYS A 10 -9.40 5.80 -7.11
N TYR A 11 -10.06 6.23 -6.04
CA TYR A 11 -9.47 7.09 -5.01
C TYR A 11 -8.18 6.52 -4.38
N VAL A 12 -7.98 5.20 -4.35
CA VAL A 12 -6.74 4.60 -3.84
C VAL A 12 -5.49 5.10 -4.56
N ALA A 13 -5.60 5.48 -5.84
CA ALA A 13 -4.48 6.04 -6.59
C ALA A 13 -3.98 7.38 -6.00
N VAL A 14 -4.75 8.03 -5.12
CA VAL A 14 -4.33 9.25 -4.43
C VAL A 14 -3.06 9.04 -3.61
N LEU A 15 -2.83 7.83 -3.10
CA LEU A 15 -1.62 7.47 -2.34
C LEU A 15 -0.35 7.53 -3.18
N ALA A 16 -0.46 7.31 -4.50
CA ALA A 16 0.67 7.39 -5.42
C ALA A 16 1.02 8.84 -5.79
N LEU A 17 0.06 9.77 -5.68
CA LEU A 17 0.23 11.15 -6.09
C LEU A 17 1.33 11.90 -5.34
N PRO A 18 1.37 11.94 -3.99
CA PRO A 18 2.44 12.65 -3.27
C PRO A 18 3.80 12.01 -3.51
N LEU A 19 3.87 10.67 -3.64
CA LEU A 19 5.10 9.94 -3.95
C LEU A 19 5.64 10.33 -5.34
N ALA A 20 4.75 10.37 -6.35
CA ALA A 20 5.11 10.73 -7.71
C ALA A 20 5.55 12.19 -7.81
N ILE A 21 4.85 13.10 -7.11
CA ILE A 21 5.22 14.51 -7.04
C ILE A 21 6.63 14.67 -6.48
N VAL A 22 6.94 14.06 -5.34
CA VAL A 22 8.29 14.15 -4.74
C VAL A 22 9.35 13.56 -5.66
N ALA A 23 9.11 12.35 -6.21
CA ALA A 23 10.07 11.69 -7.08
C ALA A 23 10.36 12.50 -8.35
N LEU A 24 9.33 13.04 -9.00
CA LEU A 24 9.47 13.82 -10.23
C LEU A 24 10.09 15.19 -9.95
N TRP A 25 9.69 15.86 -8.87
CA TRP A 25 10.27 17.14 -8.44
C TRP A 25 11.78 17.04 -8.24
N ARG A 26 12.24 15.96 -7.58
CA ARG A 26 13.67 15.72 -7.29
C ARG A 26 14.48 15.34 -8.53
N ARG A 27 13.85 14.89 -9.62
CA ARG A 27 14.52 14.62 -10.90
C ARG A 27 14.75 15.88 -11.75
N GLN A 28 14.10 17.00 -11.43
CA GLN A 28 14.26 18.24 -12.18
C GLN A 28 15.48 19.04 -11.69
N PRO A 29 16.41 19.41 -12.60
CA PRO A 29 17.67 20.07 -12.25
C PRO A 29 17.51 21.54 -11.84
N SER A 30 16.47 22.25 -12.32
CA SER A 30 16.29 23.69 -12.06
C SER A 30 14.88 24.07 -11.63
N GLY A 31 14.75 25.19 -10.92
CA GLY A 31 13.45 25.73 -10.48
C GLY A 31 12.50 26.06 -11.64
N ARG A 32 13.03 26.57 -12.76
CA ARG A 32 12.24 26.87 -13.96
C ARG A 32 11.66 25.59 -14.58
N GLN A 33 12.46 24.53 -14.67
CA GLN A 33 11.98 23.23 -15.18
C GLN A 33 10.94 22.61 -14.26
N ARG A 34 11.10 22.77 -12.93
CA ARG A 34 10.08 22.35 -11.96
C ARG A 34 8.75 23.07 -12.14
N ALA A 35 8.78 24.39 -12.27
CA ALA A 35 7.58 25.20 -12.50
C ALA A 35 6.90 24.82 -13.83
N GLY A 36 7.68 24.70 -14.92
CA GLY A 36 7.17 24.24 -16.22
C GLY A 36 6.53 22.86 -16.13
N TRP A 37 7.19 21.90 -15.47
CA TRP A 37 6.65 20.56 -15.26
C TRP A 37 5.33 20.55 -14.48
N ILE A 38 5.21 21.35 -13.41
CA ILE A 38 3.95 21.49 -12.65
C ILE A 38 2.84 22.02 -13.54
N VAL A 39 3.09 23.13 -14.25
CA VAL A 39 2.07 23.78 -15.09
C VAL A 39 1.63 22.84 -16.20
N THR A 40 2.56 22.25 -16.95
CA THR A 40 2.24 21.31 -18.03
C THR A 40 1.53 20.08 -17.49
N SER A 41 1.97 19.52 -16.35
CA SER A 41 1.30 18.36 -15.73
C SER A 41 -0.11 18.70 -15.28
N ALA A 42 -0.35 19.88 -14.70
CA ALA A 42 -1.67 20.33 -14.27
C ALA A 42 -2.60 20.50 -15.48
N LEU A 43 -2.17 21.25 -16.51
CA LEU A 43 -2.94 21.47 -17.73
C LEU A 43 -3.29 20.16 -18.44
N LEU A 44 -2.31 19.27 -18.63
CA LEU A 44 -2.56 17.96 -19.24
C LEU A 44 -3.44 17.07 -18.37
N SER A 45 -3.35 17.16 -17.03
CA SER A 45 -4.23 16.39 -16.15
C SER A 45 -5.67 16.88 -16.23
N LEU A 46 -5.89 18.20 -16.27
CA LEU A 46 -7.22 18.80 -16.47
C LEU A 46 -7.80 18.45 -17.83
N LEU A 47 -7.00 18.53 -18.89
CA LEU A 47 -7.43 18.18 -20.25
C LEU A 47 -7.84 16.70 -20.33
N VAL A 48 -6.99 15.78 -19.86
CA VAL A 48 -7.30 14.35 -19.93
C VAL A 48 -8.47 13.99 -19.01
N ALA A 49 -8.56 14.57 -17.81
CA ALA A 49 -9.71 14.34 -16.93
C ALA A 49 -11.00 14.88 -17.54
N GLY A 50 -10.96 16.06 -18.17
CA GLY A 50 -12.09 16.64 -18.89
C GLY A 50 -12.56 15.74 -20.02
N ILE A 51 -11.65 15.29 -20.88
CA ILE A 51 -11.99 14.40 -22.01
C ILE A 51 -12.49 13.03 -21.53
N ALA A 52 -11.84 12.45 -20.52
CA ALA A 52 -12.15 11.08 -20.09
C ALA A 52 -13.42 10.96 -19.27
N LEU A 53 -13.79 12.03 -18.53
CA LEU A 53 -14.88 11.97 -17.55
C LEU A 53 -16.09 12.82 -17.95
N ALA A 54 -15.94 13.84 -18.82
CA ALA A 54 -17.09 14.59 -19.31
C ALA A 54 -17.90 13.81 -20.36
N PRO A 55 -19.23 13.97 -20.42
CA PRO A 55 -20.07 14.79 -19.55
C PRO A 55 -20.56 14.05 -18.28
N PHE A 56 -20.12 12.81 -18.05
CA PHE A 56 -20.73 11.91 -17.07
C PHE A 56 -20.18 12.03 -15.64
N TYR A 57 -19.15 12.86 -15.42
CA TYR A 57 -18.53 13.01 -14.11
C TYR A 57 -19.38 13.83 -13.15
N ASP A 58 -19.81 13.22 -12.05
CA ASP A 58 -20.44 13.89 -10.93
C ASP A 58 -19.50 13.90 -9.70
N PRO A 59 -18.89 15.06 -9.37
CA PRO A 59 -18.03 15.17 -8.20
C PRO A 59 -18.80 14.98 -6.88
N ARG A 60 -20.10 15.30 -6.82
CA ARG A 60 -20.93 15.11 -5.62
C ARG A 60 -21.23 13.64 -5.38
N ALA A 61 -21.56 12.90 -6.44
CA ALA A 61 -21.72 11.44 -6.36
C ALA A 61 -20.42 10.74 -5.94
N THR A 62 -19.27 11.24 -6.42
CA THR A 62 -17.96 10.72 -5.98
C THR A 62 -17.76 10.96 -4.49
N TRP A 63 -18.04 12.17 -4.00
CA TRP A 63 -17.93 12.49 -2.56
C TRP A 63 -18.88 11.66 -1.70
N SER A 64 -20.14 11.48 -2.11
CA SER A 64 -21.10 10.66 -1.37
C SER A 64 -20.69 9.19 -1.35
N SER A 65 -20.13 8.68 -2.45
CA SER A 65 -19.60 7.30 -2.49
C SER A 65 -18.40 7.14 -1.56
N LEU A 66 -17.52 8.14 -1.45
CA LEU A 66 -16.38 8.10 -0.53
C LEU A 66 -16.83 8.08 0.93
N THR A 67 -17.78 8.93 1.30
CA THR A 67 -18.30 8.97 2.68
C THR A 67 -19.06 7.69 3.02
N ALA A 68 -19.87 7.16 2.09
CA ALA A 68 -20.59 5.91 2.29
C ALA A 68 -19.66 4.70 2.44
N GLN A 69 -18.58 4.62 1.64
CA GLN A 69 -17.64 3.51 1.73
C GLN A 69 -16.69 3.62 2.93
N GLY A 70 -16.37 4.84 3.39
CA GLY A 70 -15.46 5.08 4.50
C GLY A 70 -15.93 4.52 5.84
N GLY A 71 -17.24 4.33 6.03
CA GLY A 71 -17.82 3.76 7.25
C GLY A 71 -17.91 2.24 7.27
N ILE A 72 -17.50 1.55 6.21
CA ILE A 72 -17.65 0.09 6.09
C ILE A 72 -16.38 -0.60 6.61
N PHE A 73 -16.56 -1.47 7.60
CA PHE A 73 -15.50 -2.32 8.15
C PHE A 73 -15.79 -3.76 7.78
N LEU A 74 -14.99 -4.33 6.89
CA LEU A 74 -15.23 -5.67 6.39
C LEU A 74 -13.93 -6.34 5.95
N THR A 75 -13.79 -7.60 6.33
CA THR A 75 -12.69 -8.49 5.89
C THR A 75 -11.29 -7.89 5.99
N SER A 76 -11.06 -7.04 7.01
CA SER A 76 -9.80 -6.34 7.27
C SER A 76 -9.35 -6.50 8.73
N PRO A 77 -8.05 -6.31 9.04
CA PRO A 77 -7.57 -6.29 10.43
C PRO A 77 -8.28 -5.26 11.31
N ALA A 78 -8.65 -4.11 10.74
CA ALA A 78 -9.42 -3.08 11.43
C ALA A 78 -10.81 -3.56 11.84
N ALA A 79 -11.48 -4.36 10.99
CA ALA A 79 -12.80 -4.89 11.31
C ALA A 79 -12.73 -5.92 12.45
N VAL A 80 -11.67 -6.73 12.51
CA VAL A 80 -11.41 -7.65 13.62
C VAL A 80 -11.09 -6.88 14.90
N ALA A 81 -10.23 -5.86 14.84
CA ALA A 81 -9.97 -5.00 15.99
C ALA A 81 -11.26 -4.35 16.52
N LEU A 82 -12.13 -3.89 15.60
CA LEU A 82 -13.41 -3.29 15.94
C LEU A 82 -14.36 -4.29 16.62
N SER A 83 -14.40 -5.56 16.20
CA SER A 83 -15.26 -6.56 16.86
C SER A 83 -14.85 -6.81 18.31
N TYR A 84 -13.55 -6.84 18.61
CA TYR A 84 -13.06 -7.01 19.99
C TYR A 84 -13.21 -5.74 20.86
N LEU A 85 -13.08 -4.55 20.26
CA LEU A 85 -13.13 -3.29 21.01
C LEU A 85 -14.55 -2.78 21.27
N ARG A 86 -15.54 -3.25 20.49
CA ARG A 86 -16.93 -2.80 20.61
C ARG A 86 -17.53 -3.06 21.99
N ASP A 87 -17.25 -4.23 22.55
CA ASP A 87 -17.83 -4.63 23.84
C ASP A 87 -17.29 -3.82 25.02
N SER A 88 -16.05 -3.32 24.90
CA SER A 88 -15.38 -2.56 25.97
C SER A 88 -15.51 -1.04 25.85
N LEU A 89 -15.53 -0.49 24.63
CA LEU A 89 -15.51 0.95 24.38
C LEU A 89 -16.83 1.52 23.82
N GLY A 90 -17.75 0.65 23.40
CA GLY A 90 -18.91 1.03 22.61
C GLY A 90 -18.58 1.27 21.14
N GLY A 91 -19.59 1.20 20.28
CA GLY A 91 -19.40 1.20 18.82
C GLY A 91 -18.75 2.46 18.24
N ALA A 92 -19.15 3.64 18.71
CA ALA A 92 -18.63 4.92 18.21
C ALA A 92 -17.16 5.12 18.61
N SER A 93 -16.85 4.94 19.91
CA SER A 93 -15.48 5.11 20.43
C SER A 93 -14.51 4.10 19.81
N ALA A 94 -14.92 2.84 19.67
CA ALA A 94 -14.10 1.81 19.04
C ALA A 94 -13.81 2.12 17.56
N THR A 95 -14.81 2.62 16.82
CA THR A 95 -14.64 3.04 15.42
C THR A 95 -13.66 4.20 15.31
N THR A 96 -13.83 5.24 16.13
CA THR A 96 -12.91 6.39 16.18
C THR A 96 -11.49 5.94 16.51
N LEU A 97 -11.32 5.09 17.52
CA LEU A 97 -10.00 4.60 17.91
C LEU A 97 -9.30 3.84 16.77
N VAL A 98 -9.98 2.87 16.17
CA VAL A 98 -9.41 2.04 15.08
C VAL A 98 -9.05 2.90 13.86
N THR A 99 -9.96 3.81 13.47
CA THR A 99 -9.72 4.71 12.32
C THR A 99 -8.59 5.70 12.58
N THR A 100 -8.54 6.32 13.75
CA THR A 100 -7.45 7.23 14.13
C THR A 100 -6.12 6.49 14.11
N VAL A 101 -6.02 5.33 14.75
CA VAL A 101 -4.76 4.57 14.80
C VAL A 101 -4.29 4.18 13.40
N GLY A 102 -5.13 3.56 12.58
CA GLY A 102 -4.70 3.14 11.23
C GLY A 102 -4.41 4.32 10.31
N THR A 103 -5.16 5.43 10.41
CA THR A 103 -4.89 6.67 9.66
C THR A 103 -3.56 7.29 10.08
N SER A 104 -3.28 7.38 11.38
CA SER A 104 -2.03 7.92 11.90
C SER A 104 -0.84 7.05 11.48
N LEU A 105 -0.93 5.72 11.60
CA LEU A 105 0.13 4.81 11.15
C LEU A 105 0.39 4.96 9.65
N MET A 106 -0.67 5.04 8.84
CA MET A 106 -0.54 5.24 7.40
C MET A 106 0.08 6.60 7.06
N ALA A 107 -0.32 7.67 7.74
CA ALA A 107 0.25 9.01 7.55
C ALA A 107 1.74 9.04 7.89
N VAL A 108 2.14 8.46 9.03
CA VAL A 108 3.56 8.32 9.42
C VAL A 108 4.32 7.51 8.37
N PHE A 109 3.77 6.38 7.93
CA PHE A 109 4.40 5.56 6.91
C PHE A 109 4.60 6.33 5.60
N LEU A 110 3.57 7.05 5.14
CA LEU A 110 3.64 7.85 3.93
C LEU A 110 4.71 8.95 4.04
N LEU A 111 4.80 9.64 5.19
CA LEU A 111 5.84 10.65 5.45
C LEU A 111 7.25 10.05 5.38
N VAL A 112 7.43 8.84 5.94
CA VAL A 112 8.71 8.12 5.83
C VAL A 112 9.03 7.81 4.36
N GLN A 113 8.07 7.34 3.57
CA GLN A 113 8.28 7.07 2.14
C GLN A 113 8.61 8.35 1.35
N LEU A 114 7.93 9.47 1.65
CA LEU A 114 8.21 10.77 1.03
C LEU A 114 9.63 11.25 1.37
N ALA A 115 10.05 11.12 2.63
CA ALA A 115 11.41 11.45 3.05
C ALA A 115 12.45 10.57 2.32
N LEU A 116 12.21 9.26 2.22
CA LEU A 116 13.11 8.36 1.49
C LEU A 116 13.21 8.72 0.00
N LEU A 117 12.08 9.05 -0.64
CA LEU A 117 12.05 9.46 -2.05
C LEU A 117 12.70 10.82 -2.29
N TRP A 118 12.67 11.71 -1.30
CA TRP A 118 13.37 12.99 -1.38
C TRP A 118 14.87 12.79 -1.65
N TYR A 119 15.47 11.81 -0.99
CA TYR A 119 16.89 11.48 -1.14
C TYR A 119 17.15 10.46 -2.26
N ARG A 120 16.20 9.60 -2.59
CA ARG A 120 16.34 8.50 -3.57
C ARG A 120 15.12 8.39 -4.48
N PRO A 121 14.93 9.33 -5.44
CA PRO A 121 13.75 9.37 -6.31
C PRO A 121 13.68 8.20 -7.32
N ASP A 122 14.78 7.45 -7.50
CA ASP A 122 14.83 6.19 -8.23
C ASP A 122 14.01 5.09 -7.56
N ARG A 123 13.81 5.17 -6.24
CA ARG A 123 13.04 4.17 -5.47
C ARG A 123 11.53 4.34 -5.53
N PHE A 124 11.02 5.19 -6.41
CA PHE A 124 9.57 5.43 -6.57
C PHE A 124 8.74 4.14 -6.70
N PRO A 125 9.07 3.18 -7.59
CA PRO A 125 8.28 1.95 -7.70
C PRO A 125 8.22 1.16 -6.39
N ARG A 126 9.32 1.11 -5.64
CA ARG A 126 9.38 0.42 -4.34
C ARG A 126 8.55 1.16 -3.29
N ALA A 127 8.67 2.48 -3.21
CA ALA A 127 7.89 3.28 -2.26
C ALA A 127 6.38 3.18 -2.54
N LEU A 128 5.99 3.17 -3.82
CA LEU A 128 4.61 2.94 -4.24
C LEU A 128 4.11 1.56 -3.81
N PHE A 129 4.88 0.50 -4.09
CA PHE A 129 4.55 -0.86 -3.67
C PHE A 129 4.32 -0.93 -2.15
N GLU A 130 5.27 -0.43 -1.37
CA GLU A 130 5.22 -0.47 0.09
C GLU A 130 4.04 0.33 0.66
N THR A 131 3.74 1.49 0.05
CA THR A 131 2.61 2.34 0.46
C THR A 131 1.29 1.64 0.21
N MET A 132 1.13 0.97 -0.93
CA MET A 132 -0.06 0.16 -1.23
C MET A 132 -0.17 -1.05 -0.32
N PHE A 133 0.95 -1.73 -0.06
CA PHE A 133 1.01 -2.88 0.83
C PHE A 133 0.55 -2.51 2.25
N VAL A 134 1.10 -1.44 2.81
CA VAL A 134 0.73 -0.96 4.15
C VAL A 134 -0.70 -0.46 4.16
N PHE A 135 -1.13 0.33 3.16
CA PHE A 135 -2.51 0.79 3.07
C PHE A 135 -3.51 -0.36 3.13
N LEU A 136 -3.31 -1.41 2.31
CA LEU A 136 -4.18 -2.58 2.30
C LEU A 136 -4.17 -3.34 3.62
N LEU A 137 -3.05 -3.30 4.35
CA LEU A 137 -2.89 -4.03 5.60
C LEU A 137 -3.59 -3.31 6.77
N ILE A 138 -3.45 -1.99 6.86
CA ILE A 138 -3.84 -1.25 8.09
C ILE A 138 -4.87 -0.15 7.90
N ALA A 139 -5.09 0.34 6.68
CA ALA A 139 -5.93 1.51 6.39
C ALA A 139 -7.06 1.23 5.39
N ALA A 140 -7.14 0.01 4.84
CA ALA A 140 -8.25 -0.45 4.04
C ALA A 140 -9.33 -1.06 4.96
N TRP A 141 -10.23 -0.21 5.48
CA TRP A 141 -11.30 -0.61 6.41
C TRP A 141 -12.23 -1.67 5.81
N ASN A 142 -12.58 -1.51 4.54
CA ASN A 142 -13.37 -2.44 3.75
C ASN A 142 -12.46 -3.15 2.74
N PHE A 143 -11.69 -4.13 3.21
CA PHE A 143 -10.77 -4.85 2.32
C PHE A 143 -11.55 -5.83 1.44
N ARG A 144 -11.30 -5.78 0.14
CA ARG A 144 -11.80 -6.77 -0.83
C ARG A 144 -10.62 -7.47 -1.46
N VAL A 145 -10.70 -8.77 -1.61
CA VAL A 145 -9.65 -9.58 -2.24
C VAL A 145 -9.25 -9.12 -3.64
N TRP A 146 -10.18 -8.58 -4.44
CA TRP A 146 -9.82 -8.00 -5.75
C TRP A 146 -8.97 -6.72 -5.65
N TYR A 147 -8.83 -6.12 -4.47
CA TYR A 147 -7.90 -5.00 -4.26
C TYR A 147 -6.43 -5.42 -4.36
N LEU A 148 -6.13 -6.72 -4.29
CA LEU A 148 -4.78 -7.23 -4.47
C LEU A 148 -4.21 -6.96 -5.87
N ILE A 149 -5.06 -6.68 -6.87
CA ILE A 149 -4.62 -6.20 -8.17
C ILE A 149 -3.78 -4.91 -8.07
N TRP A 150 -4.02 -4.08 -7.04
CA TRP A 150 -3.27 -2.85 -6.79
C TRP A 150 -1.82 -3.12 -6.36
N LEU A 151 -1.51 -4.32 -5.86
CA LEU A 151 -0.14 -4.74 -5.55
C LEU A 151 0.57 -5.36 -6.76
N VAL A 152 -0.18 -6.04 -7.63
CA VAL A 152 0.38 -6.71 -8.83
C VAL A 152 1.10 -5.71 -9.72
N ALA A 153 0.46 -4.57 -10.03
CA ALA A 153 1.04 -3.55 -10.90
C ALA A 153 2.40 -3.01 -10.41
N PRO A 154 2.53 -2.49 -9.17
CA PRO A 154 3.82 -2.00 -8.68
C PRO A 154 4.83 -3.13 -8.40
N ALA A 155 4.38 -4.35 -8.07
CA ALA A 155 5.29 -5.50 -7.93
C ALA A 155 5.95 -5.87 -9.27
N ALA A 156 5.21 -5.80 -10.38
CA ALA A 156 5.73 -6.07 -11.72
C ALA A 156 6.78 -5.06 -12.20
N LEU A 157 6.82 -3.86 -11.62
CA LEU A 157 7.84 -2.84 -11.90
C LEU A 157 9.14 -3.06 -11.15
N LEU A 158 9.18 -4.02 -10.22
CA LEU A 158 10.32 -4.31 -9.37
C LEU A 158 11.01 -5.60 -9.83
N PRO A 159 12.33 -5.73 -9.62
CA PRO A 159 13.01 -7.01 -9.82
C PRO A 159 12.33 -8.13 -9.02
N ILE A 160 12.35 -9.34 -9.57
CA ILE A 160 11.85 -10.54 -8.88
C ILE A 160 12.56 -10.63 -7.51
N GLY A 161 11.77 -10.69 -6.45
CA GLY A 161 12.26 -10.63 -5.09
C GLY A 161 11.11 -10.50 -4.10
N TRP A 162 11.38 -9.90 -2.94
CA TRP A 162 10.41 -9.81 -1.85
C TRP A 162 9.06 -9.19 -2.18
N PRO A 163 8.96 -8.12 -3.01
CA PRO A 163 7.66 -7.59 -3.42
C PRO A 163 6.81 -8.65 -4.12
N ALA A 164 7.40 -9.40 -5.05
CA ALA A 164 6.71 -10.47 -5.76
C ALA A 164 6.24 -11.58 -4.80
N TRP A 165 7.10 -12.04 -3.89
CA TRP A 165 6.72 -13.05 -2.90
C TRP A 165 5.62 -12.59 -1.95
N ARG A 166 5.65 -11.33 -1.52
CA ARG A 166 4.58 -10.75 -0.70
C ARG A 166 3.27 -10.67 -1.47
N THR A 167 3.30 -10.26 -2.73
CA THR A 167 2.11 -10.24 -3.59
C THR A 167 1.55 -11.64 -3.81
N ILE A 168 2.39 -12.62 -4.15
CA ILE A 168 1.99 -14.02 -4.36
C ILE A 168 1.37 -14.61 -3.09
N ALA A 169 2.01 -14.41 -1.94
CA ALA A 169 1.50 -14.91 -0.67
C ALA A 169 0.14 -14.27 -0.32
N TRP A 170 -0.02 -12.96 -0.56
CA TRP A 170 -1.28 -12.28 -0.30
C TRP A 170 -2.38 -12.71 -1.27
N THR A 171 -2.09 -12.87 -2.57
CA THR A 171 -3.08 -13.36 -3.54
C THR A 171 -3.49 -14.80 -3.26
N ALA A 172 -2.56 -15.67 -2.88
CA ALA A 172 -2.86 -17.02 -2.43
C ALA A 172 -3.75 -17.01 -1.17
N GLY A 173 -3.43 -16.18 -0.19
CA GLY A 173 -4.28 -15.97 1.00
C GLY A 173 -5.67 -15.43 0.65
N GLY A 174 -5.76 -14.54 -0.34
CA GLY A 174 -7.02 -14.04 -0.89
C GLY A 174 -7.90 -15.13 -1.51
N LEU A 175 -7.30 -16.01 -2.32
CA LEU A 175 -7.99 -17.16 -2.92
C LEU A 175 -8.45 -18.17 -1.85
N ALA A 176 -7.58 -18.48 -0.87
CA ALA A 176 -7.95 -19.34 0.26
C ALA A 176 -9.08 -18.72 1.10
N GLY A 177 -9.06 -17.40 1.27
CA GLY A 177 -10.13 -16.64 1.90
C GLY A 177 -11.48 -16.80 1.19
N TYR A 178 -11.50 -16.77 -0.14
CA TYR A 178 -12.71 -17.07 -0.90
C TYR A 178 -13.25 -18.47 -0.60
N VAL A 179 -12.37 -19.46 -0.54
CA VAL A 179 -12.77 -20.84 -0.20
C VAL A 179 -13.41 -20.88 1.18
N LEU A 180 -12.84 -20.18 2.16
CA LEU A 180 -13.41 -20.06 3.51
C LEU A 180 -14.82 -19.46 3.47
N PHE A 181 -14.98 -18.27 2.89
CA PHE A 181 -16.23 -17.52 2.96
C PHE A 181 -17.38 -18.12 2.13
N ILE A 182 -17.07 -18.82 1.05
CA ILE A 182 -18.10 -19.40 0.16
C ILE A 182 -18.48 -20.82 0.60
N TRP A 183 -17.49 -21.67 0.87
CA TRP A 183 -17.71 -23.11 1.04
C TRP A 183 -17.61 -23.53 2.50
N VAL A 184 -16.49 -23.20 3.16
CA VAL A 184 -16.22 -23.72 4.50
C VAL A 184 -17.18 -23.14 5.54
N TRP A 185 -17.46 -21.84 5.47
CA TRP A 185 -18.40 -21.21 6.40
C TRP A 185 -19.78 -21.85 6.33
N HIS A 186 -20.27 -22.13 5.12
CA HIS A 186 -21.57 -22.77 4.91
C HIS A 186 -21.69 -24.13 5.61
N TRP A 187 -20.61 -24.91 5.68
CA TRP A 187 -20.61 -26.21 6.36
C TRP A 187 -20.25 -26.14 7.85
N TRP A 188 -19.53 -25.12 8.27
CA TRP A 188 -19.04 -24.99 9.63
C TRP A 188 -20.08 -24.40 10.59
N ASP A 189 -21.04 -23.62 10.08
CA ASP A 189 -22.09 -22.94 10.88
C ASP A 189 -21.53 -22.09 12.04
N ALA A 190 -20.32 -21.57 11.87
CA ALA A 190 -19.69 -20.66 12.81
C ALA A 190 -20.30 -19.26 12.70
N ASP A 191 -20.26 -18.50 13.81
CA ASP A 191 -20.72 -17.12 13.85
C ASP A 191 -19.82 -16.20 13.00
N PHE A 192 -20.40 -15.12 12.49
CA PHE A 192 -19.71 -14.20 11.57
C PHE A 192 -18.40 -13.62 12.16
N PRO A 193 -18.33 -13.16 13.42
CA PRO A 193 -17.07 -12.69 14.03
C PRO A 193 -15.94 -13.71 13.97
N THR A 194 -16.21 -14.98 14.29
CA THR A 194 -15.21 -16.06 14.23
C THR A 194 -14.70 -16.27 12.82
N VAL A 195 -15.61 -16.40 11.85
CA VAL A 195 -15.26 -16.60 10.44
C VAL A 195 -14.52 -15.38 9.88
N GLN A 196 -14.91 -14.18 10.28
CA GLN A 196 -14.22 -12.95 9.90
C GLN A 196 -12.79 -12.90 10.43
N ALA A 197 -12.56 -13.26 11.69
CA ALA A 197 -11.23 -13.27 12.30
C ALA A 197 -10.30 -14.27 11.59
N ILE A 198 -10.79 -15.49 11.35
CA ILE A 198 -10.03 -16.53 10.63
C ILE A 198 -9.80 -16.13 9.18
N GLY A 199 -10.82 -15.58 8.52
CA GLY A 199 -10.70 -15.07 7.17
C GLY A 199 -9.60 -14.02 7.07
N VAL A 200 -9.60 -13.01 7.93
CA VAL A 200 -8.55 -11.98 7.95
C VAL A 200 -7.16 -12.59 8.19
N LEU A 201 -7.04 -13.59 9.06
CA LEU A 201 -5.78 -14.30 9.29
C LEU A 201 -5.31 -15.06 8.04
N ILE A 202 -6.20 -15.78 7.34
CA ILE A 202 -5.88 -16.47 6.08
C ILE A 202 -5.51 -15.47 4.99
N LEU A 203 -6.24 -14.37 4.89
CA LEU A 203 -6.02 -13.33 3.88
C LEU A 203 -4.67 -12.63 4.07
N THR A 204 -4.37 -12.18 5.29
CA THR A 204 -3.22 -11.29 5.55
C THR A 204 -2.01 -12.01 6.13
N GLY A 205 -2.22 -13.12 6.85
CA GLY A 205 -1.19 -13.89 7.55
C GLY A 205 -0.01 -14.29 6.66
N PRO A 206 -0.22 -14.94 5.51
CA PRO A 206 0.87 -15.33 4.62
C PRO A 206 1.74 -14.14 4.18
N ALA A 207 1.12 -13.01 3.84
CA ALA A 207 1.83 -11.80 3.43
C ALA A 207 2.65 -11.19 4.59
N ILE A 208 2.09 -11.21 5.82
CA ILE A 208 2.79 -10.77 7.04
C ILE A 208 4.00 -11.68 7.32
N VAL A 209 3.82 -13.00 7.24
CA VAL A 209 4.92 -13.98 7.45
C VAL A 209 6.05 -13.74 6.45
N VAL A 210 5.75 -13.59 5.16
CA VAL A 210 6.77 -13.28 4.14
C VAL A 210 7.46 -11.95 4.44
N THR A 211 6.72 -10.93 4.90
CA THR A 211 7.28 -9.64 5.30
C THR A 211 8.24 -9.78 6.48
N ILE A 212 7.88 -10.56 7.50
CA ILE A 212 8.73 -10.81 8.66
C ILE A 212 10.02 -11.54 8.23
N ILE A 213 9.91 -12.54 7.37
CA ILE A 213 11.08 -13.26 6.83
C ILE A 213 11.99 -12.29 6.07
N GLU A 214 11.44 -11.43 5.19
CA GLU A 214 12.21 -10.37 4.51
C GLU A 214 12.99 -9.51 5.51
N LEU A 215 12.31 -9.01 6.56
CA LEU A 215 12.92 -8.14 7.57
C LEU A 215 14.04 -8.85 8.36
N VAL A 216 13.85 -10.13 8.70
CA VAL A 216 14.89 -10.94 9.37
C VAL A 216 16.10 -11.13 8.47
N GLN A 217 15.89 -11.44 7.19
CA GLN A 217 16.98 -11.61 6.24
C GLN A 217 17.75 -10.32 5.97
N LEU A 218 17.05 -9.18 5.83
CA LEU A 218 17.68 -7.86 5.69
C LEU A 218 18.50 -7.47 6.92
N ARG A 219 18.08 -7.86 8.12
CA ARG A 219 18.88 -7.66 9.35
C ARG A 219 20.12 -8.54 9.37
N ARG A 220 19.99 -9.82 8.96
CA ARG A 220 21.12 -10.75 8.88
C ARG A 220 22.16 -10.30 7.86
N SER A 221 21.75 -9.88 6.67
CA SER A 221 22.68 -9.41 5.64
C SER A 221 23.46 -8.17 6.09
N ARG A 222 22.82 -7.23 6.80
CA ARG A 222 23.50 -6.05 7.37
C ARG A 222 24.52 -6.41 8.46
N ARG A 223 24.27 -7.45 9.26
CA ARG A 223 25.21 -7.94 10.28
C ARG A 223 26.33 -8.81 9.68
N GLY A 224 26.01 -9.54 8.61
CA GLY A 224 26.92 -10.44 7.90
C GLY A 224 27.90 -9.75 6.96
N VAL A 225 27.77 -8.44 6.73
CA VAL A 225 28.88 -7.59 6.28
C VAL A 225 29.85 -7.40 7.45
N VAL A 226 30.37 -8.52 7.95
CA VAL A 226 31.57 -8.61 8.76
C VAL A 226 32.71 -8.18 7.85
N LYS A 227 33.49 -7.20 8.32
CA LYS A 227 34.66 -6.62 7.63
C LYS A 227 35.40 -7.71 6.86
N MET A 228 35.43 -7.63 5.52
CA MET A 228 36.51 -8.30 4.82
C MET A 228 37.81 -7.76 5.42
N PRO A 229 38.73 -8.62 5.90
CA PRO A 229 39.99 -8.16 6.45
C PRO A 229 40.67 -7.26 5.42
N ILE A 230 41.13 -6.10 5.88
CA ILE A 230 41.80 -5.07 5.07
C ILE A 230 43.01 -5.64 4.31
N GLU A 231 43.54 -6.78 4.75
CA GLU A 231 44.67 -7.50 4.16
C GLU A 231 44.42 -8.00 2.72
N ALA A 232 43.18 -8.14 2.27
CA ALA A 232 42.90 -8.50 0.86
C ALA A 232 42.96 -7.30 -0.10
N ARG A 233 43.10 -6.06 0.41
CA ARG A 233 43.18 -4.85 -0.43
C ARG A 233 44.59 -4.51 -0.87
N THR A 234 45.61 -4.85 -0.08
CA THR A 234 47.03 -4.58 -0.39
C THR A 234 47.57 -5.49 -1.50
N LEU A 235 47.03 -6.68 -1.69
CA LEU A 235 47.46 -7.60 -2.77
C LEU A 235 46.95 -7.21 -4.17
N ARG A 236 46.01 -6.26 -4.30
CA ARG A 236 45.51 -5.79 -5.61
C ARG A 236 46.21 -4.54 -6.14
N GLU A 237 46.98 -3.85 -5.31
CA GLU A 237 47.72 -2.64 -5.69
C GLU A 237 49.20 -2.91 -6.03
N GLY A 238 49.70 -4.13 -5.80
CA GLY A 238 51.10 -4.52 -6.06
C GLY A 238 51.40 -5.15 -7.43
N THR A 239 50.44 -5.18 -8.37
CA THR A 239 50.62 -5.77 -9.72
C THR A 239 50.32 -4.77 -10.85
N ARG A 240 50.71 -3.51 -10.68
CA ARG A 240 50.76 -2.54 -11.78
C ARG A 240 52.15 -1.93 -11.91
#